data_AF-A0A9D4N962-F1
#
_entry.id   AF-A0A9D4N962-F1
#
_cell.length_a   1.000
_cell.length_b   1.000
_cell.length_c   1.000
_cell.angle_alpha   90.00
_cell.angle_beta   90.00
_cell.angle_gamma   90.00
#
_symmetry.space_group_name_H-M   'P 1'
#
loop_
_entity.id
_entity.type
_entity.pdbx_description
1 polymer ?
#
loop_
_entity_poly.entity_id
_entity_poly.type
_entity_poly.pdbx_seq_one_letter_code
_entity_poly.pdbx_strand_id
1 'polypeptide(L)'
;MTGKNAGLAALLRREYGDHIINIHCFSNRLELAFHDVVKSENKYQKLMNLLIGLHKFYKIHKNRKGLKKASEALSINIVAPKKITTTRWLPYLNDGINSLAKNYKAYEAHLASCSHENAKAQGYYSMLLDKGLMTFAIVLQVLLCC
;
A
#
# COMPACT_ATOMS: atom_id res chain seq x y z
N MET A 1 -1.66 -14.33 -11.93
CA MET A 1 -2.61 -15.45 -11.70
C MET A 1 -2.54 -16.40 -12.88
N THR A 2 -2.08 -17.64 -12.68
CA THR A 2 -2.26 -18.70 -13.68
C THR A 2 -2.91 -19.87 -12.96
N GLY A 3 -4.21 -20.05 -13.15
CA GLY A 3 -4.91 -21.22 -12.63
C GLY A 3 -4.34 -22.48 -13.28
N LYS A 4 -4.05 -23.51 -12.49
CA LYS A 4 -3.50 -24.80 -12.98
C LYS A 4 -4.35 -25.40 -14.11
N ASN A 5 -5.67 -25.15 -14.08
CA ASN A 5 -6.64 -25.77 -14.99
C ASN A 5 -7.35 -24.77 -15.92
N ALA A 6 -7.21 -23.46 -15.69
CA ALA A 6 -7.96 -22.41 -16.38
C ALA A 6 -7.10 -21.16 -16.73
N GLY A 7 -5.79 -21.21 -16.48
CA GLY A 7 -4.87 -20.16 -16.90
C GLY A 7 -4.62 -20.21 -18.40
N LEU A 8 -4.26 -19.05 -18.99
CA LEU A 8 -3.97 -18.91 -20.42
C LEU A 8 -3.03 -20.01 -20.95
N ALA A 9 -1.94 -20.30 -20.24
CA ALA A 9 -1.00 -21.35 -20.64
C ALA A 9 -1.62 -22.76 -20.65
N ALA A 10 -2.56 -23.07 -19.74
CA ALA A 10 -3.27 -24.34 -19.74
C ALA A 10 -4.26 -24.43 -20.91
N LEU A 11 -4.89 -23.31 -21.29
CA LEU A 11 -5.77 -23.24 -22.45
C LEU A 11 -4.99 -23.40 -23.76
N LEU A 12 -3.87 -22.68 -23.91
CA LEU A 12 -3.01 -22.78 -25.08
C LEU A 12 -2.45 -24.20 -25.28
N ARG A 13 -2.11 -24.91 -24.19
CA ARG A 13 -1.71 -26.33 -24.28
C ARG A 13 -2.84 -27.25 -24.73
N ARG A 14 -4.09 -26.99 -24.34
CA ARG A 14 -5.24 -27.77 -24.81
C ARG A 14 -5.52 -27.55 -26.29
N GLU A 15 -5.34 -26.32 -26.76
CA GLU A 15 -5.66 -25.93 -28.13
C GLU A 15 -4.55 -26.28 -29.12
N TYR A 16 -3.29 -26.02 -28.76
CA TYR A 16 -2.13 -26.17 -29.66
C TYR A 16 -1.24 -27.37 -29.31
N GLY A 17 -1.41 -28.00 -28.13
CA GLY A 17 -0.66 -29.18 -27.72
C GLY A 17 0.57 -28.90 -26.84
N ASP A 18 1.30 -29.97 -26.49
CA ASP A 18 2.32 -29.96 -25.43
C ASP A 18 3.65 -29.28 -25.81
N HIS A 19 3.81 -28.83 -27.05
CA HIS A 19 4.97 -28.04 -27.47
C HIS A 19 4.97 -26.62 -26.88
N ILE A 20 3.86 -26.17 -26.30
CA ILE A 20 3.76 -24.90 -25.60
C ILE A 20 4.40 -25.02 -24.20
N ILE A 21 5.60 -24.46 -24.07
CA ILE A 21 6.31 -24.38 -22.79
C ILE A 21 5.86 -23.14 -22.02
N ASN A 22 5.28 -23.33 -20.83
CA ASN A 22 4.90 -22.23 -19.97
C ASN A 22 6.09 -21.79 -19.11
N ILE A 23 6.62 -20.60 -19.38
CA ILE A 23 7.70 -20.01 -18.59
C ILE A 23 7.10 -18.97 -17.64
N HIS A 24 7.44 -19.08 -16.36
CA HIS A 24 7.00 -18.11 -15.36
C HIS A 24 8.03 -16.99 -15.22
N CYS A 25 7.54 -15.74 -15.16
CA CYS A 25 8.37 -14.61 -14.74
C CYS A 25 8.78 -14.81 -13.28
N PHE A 26 10.09 -14.93 -13.04
CA PHE A 26 10.68 -15.11 -11.71
C PHE A 26 10.25 -13.99 -10.74
N SER A 27 10.31 -12.73 -11.18
CA SER A 27 9.90 -11.57 -10.38
C SER A 27 8.44 -11.67 -9.92
N ASN A 28 7.52 -12.05 -10.82
CA ASN A 28 6.11 -12.22 -10.46
C ASN A 28 5.90 -13.42 -9.50
N ARG A 29 6.69 -14.49 -9.64
CA ARG A 29 6.63 -15.64 -8.70
C ARG A 29 7.13 -15.24 -7.31
N LEU A 30 8.21 -14.48 -7.23
CA LEU A 30 8.72 -13.94 -5.98
C LEU A 30 7.71 -13.00 -5.30
N GLU A 31 7.09 -12.11 -6.07
CA GLU A 31 6.05 -11.19 -5.59
C GLU A 31 4.83 -11.95 -5.04
N LEU A 32 4.40 -13.04 -5.69
CA LEU A 32 3.32 -13.89 -5.19
C LEU A 32 3.72 -14.65 -3.91
N ALA A 33 4.93 -15.21 -3.86
CA ALA A 33 5.42 -15.91 -2.68
C ALA A 33 5.50 -14.97 -1.47
N PHE A 34 5.99 -13.74 -1.68
CA PHE A 34 6.01 -12.71 -0.66
C PHE A 34 4.60 -12.34 -0.19
N HIS A 35 3.66 -12.14 -1.14
CA HIS A 35 2.25 -11.87 -0.83
C HIS A 35 1.62 -12.97 0.02
N ASP A 36 1.89 -14.24 -0.30
CA ASP A 36 1.34 -15.40 0.40
C ASP A 36 1.79 -15.47 1.87
N VAL A 37 2.98 -14.97 2.18
CA VAL A 37 3.49 -14.87 3.56
C VAL A 37 2.86 -13.68 4.28
N VAL A 38 2.85 -12.49 3.68
CA VAL A 38 2.41 -11.28 4.40
C VAL A 38 0.89 -11.18 4.55
N LYS A 39 0.11 -11.82 3.67
CA LYS A 39 -1.37 -11.71 3.70
C LYS A 39 -2.00 -12.23 5.00
N SER A 40 -1.35 -13.17 5.71
CA SER A 40 -1.84 -13.67 7.00
C SER A 40 -1.41 -12.81 8.19
N GLU A 41 -0.48 -11.88 8.00
CA GLU A 41 0.02 -11.02 9.07
C GLU A 41 -0.96 -9.88 9.37
N ASN A 42 -1.43 -9.80 10.62
CA ASN A 42 -2.40 -8.80 11.04
C ASN A 42 -1.88 -7.37 10.90
N LYS A 43 -0.59 -7.14 11.19
CA LYS A 43 0.02 -5.81 11.01
C LYS A 43 0.07 -5.40 9.54
N TYR A 44 0.31 -6.35 8.64
CA TYR A 44 0.25 -6.10 7.20
C TYR A 44 -1.15 -5.68 6.76
N GLN A 45 -2.20 -6.40 7.20
CA GLN A 45 -3.58 -6.03 6.87
C GLN A 45 -3.96 -4.65 7.41
N LYS A 46 -3.56 -4.33 8.66
CA LYS A 46 -3.75 -3.00 9.24
C LYS A 46 -3.01 -1.91 8.45
N LEU A 47 -1.77 -2.17 8.03
CA LEU A 47 -0.98 -1.22 7.23
C LEU A 47 -1.64 -0.98 5.87
N MET A 48 -2.09 -2.03 5.19
CA MET A 48 -2.82 -1.91 3.93
C MET A 48 -4.09 -1.08 4.08
N ASN A 49 -4.85 -1.30 5.16
CA ASN A 49 -6.04 -0.50 5.47
C ASN A 49 -5.70 0.97 5.69
N LEU A 50 -4.62 1.28 6.40
CA LEU A 50 -4.14 2.65 6.59
C LEU A 50 -3.76 3.27 5.24
N LEU A 51 -2.90 2.64 4.44
CA LEU A 51 -2.41 3.19 3.17
C LEU A 51 -3.55 3.41 2.15
N ILE A 52 -4.44 2.42 1.99
CA ILE A 52 -5.62 2.55 1.12
C ILE A 52 -6.56 3.63 1.67
N GLY A 53 -6.72 3.69 2.99
CA GLY A 53 -7.52 4.67 3.69
C GLY A 53 -7.03 6.09 3.45
N LEU A 54 -5.74 6.35 3.64
CA LEU A 54 -5.11 7.64 3.39
C LEU A 54 -5.26 8.07 1.93
N HIS A 55 -5.01 7.17 0.97
CA HIS A 55 -5.23 7.46 -0.44
C HIS A 55 -6.67 7.90 -0.73
N LYS A 56 -7.67 7.17 -0.23
CA LYS A 56 -9.08 7.50 -0.41
C LYS A 56 -9.46 8.80 0.32
N PHE A 57 -8.95 9.00 1.53
CA PHE A 57 -9.24 10.16 2.36
C PHE A 57 -8.71 11.44 1.72
N TYR A 58 -7.47 11.42 1.21
CA TYR A 58 -6.83 12.57 0.58
C TYR A 58 -7.15 12.74 -0.91
N LYS A 59 -7.89 11.80 -1.51
CA LYS A 59 -8.53 12.01 -2.82
C LYS A 59 -9.60 13.11 -2.76
N ILE A 60 -10.21 13.32 -1.59
CA ILE A 60 -11.22 14.36 -1.36
C ILE A 60 -10.55 15.73 -1.31
N HIS A 61 -11.07 16.69 -2.09
CA HIS A 61 -10.46 18.02 -2.27
C HIS A 61 -10.27 18.79 -0.94
N LYS A 62 -11.26 18.76 -0.03
CA LYS A 62 -11.18 19.39 1.31
C LYS A 62 -9.98 18.86 2.11
N ASN A 63 -9.86 17.53 2.21
CA ASN A 63 -8.79 16.88 2.96
C ASN A 63 -7.42 17.11 2.34
N ARG A 64 -7.34 17.12 1.00
CA ARG A 64 -6.10 17.43 0.28
C ARG A 64 -5.62 18.86 0.56
N LYS A 65 -6.55 19.84 0.58
CA LYS A 65 -6.23 21.22 0.96
C LYS A 65 -5.76 21.30 2.42
N GLY A 66 -6.41 20.58 3.33
CA GLY A 66 -6.00 20.53 4.74
C GLY A 66 -4.60 19.94 4.93
N LEU A 67 -4.30 18.83 4.24
CA LEU A 67 -2.94 18.26 4.21
C LEU A 67 -1.91 19.25 3.71
N LYS A 68 -2.22 19.97 2.62
CA LYS A 68 -1.33 20.98 2.04
C LYS A 68 -0.98 22.06 3.07
N LYS A 69 -1.98 22.60 3.76
CA LYS A 69 -1.77 23.59 4.82
C LYS A 69 -0.91 23.06 5.98
N ALA A 70 -1.19 21.83 6.43
CA ALA A 70 -0.41 21.21 7.49
C ALA A 70 1.06 21.01 7.08
N SER A 71 1.30 20.66 5.83
CA SER A 71 2.66 20.50 5.31
C SER A 71 3.40 21.80 5.08
N GLU A 72 2.71 22.84 4.60
CA GLU A 72 3.25 24.19 4.48
C GLU A 72 3.68 24.71 5.87
N ALA A 73 2.87 24.51 6.91
CA ALA A 73 3.20 24.88 8.28
C ALA A 73 4.42 24.13 8.85
N LEU A 74 4.67 22.89 8.39
CA LEU A 74 5.78 22.06 8.84
C LEU A 74 6.99 22.10 7.89
N SER A 75 6.94 22.90 6.82
CA SER A 75 7.96 22.94 5.76
C SER A 75 8.29 21.55 5.15
N ILE A 76 7.28 20.68 5.06
CA ILE A 76 7.40 19.34 4.45
C ILE A 76 7.02 19.43 2.98
N ASN A 77 7.74 18.72 2.12
CA ASN A 77 7.32 18.53 0.72
C ASN A 77 6.41 17.30 0.62
N ILE A 78 5.11 17.49 0.37
CA ILE A 78 4.14 16.39 0.28
C ILE A 78 4.41 15.50 -0.92
N VAL A 79 4.46 14.20 -0.66
CA VAL A 79 4.29 13.16 -1.69
C VAL A 79 2.88 12.58 -1.61
N ALA A 80 1.99 12.93 -2.55
CA ALA A 80 0.59 12.49 -2.49
C ALA A 80 0.44 10.96 -2.29
N PRO A 81 -0.46 10.50 -1.41
CA PRO A 81 -0.65 9.07 -1.19
C PRO A 81 -1.18 8.40 -2.46
N LYS A 82 -0.44 7.39 -2.94
CA LYS A 82 -0.73 6.68 -4.17
C LYS A 82 -1.76 5.56 -3.95
N LYS A 83 -2.46 5.18 -5.03
CA LYS A 83 -3.32 4.00 -5.03
C LYS A 83 -2.44 2.75 -5.02
N ILE A 84 -2.57 1.92 -4.00
CA ILE A 84 -1.74 0.70 -3.87
C ILE A 84 -2.41 -0.59 -4.36
N THR A 85 -3.71 -0.55 -4.68
CA THR A 85 -4.49 -1.72 -5.13
C THR A 85 -4.36 -1.94 -6.64
N THR A 86 -3.14 -2.26 -7.09
CA THR A 86 -2.81 -2.53 -8.50
C THR A 86 -2.36 -3.98 -8.71
N THR A 87 -2.24 -4.41 -9.97
CA THR A 87 -1.84 -5.77 -10.34
C THR A 87 -0.39 -6.11 -9.97
N ARG A 88 0.50 -5.10 -9.96
CA ARG A 88 1.87 -5.20 -9.43
C ARG A 88 1.87 -4.52 -8.07
N TRP A 89 1.55 -5.24 -7.01
CA TRP A 89 1.27 -4.61 -5.73
C TRP A 89 2.55 -4.21 -4.98
N LEU A 90 3.67 -4.92 -5.18
CA LEU A 90 4.89 -4.72 -4.39
C LEU A 90 5.54 -3.33 -4.59
N PRO A 91 5.74 -2.82 -5.82
CA PRO A 91 6.29 -1.48 -6.02
C PRO A 91 5.37 -0.39 -5.47
N TYR A 92 4.06 -0.58 -5.58
CA TYR A 92 3.08 0.39 -5.09
C TYR A 92 2.95 0.36 -3.57
N LEU A 93 3.14 -0.80 -2.94
CA LEU A 93 3.27 -0.89 -1.49
C LEU A 93 4.49 -0.10 -1.02
N ASN A 94 5.66 -0.30 -1.65
CA ASN A 94 6.86 0.46 -1.33
C ASN A 94 6.62 1.97 -1.48
N ASP A 95 6.04 2.41 -2.59
CA ASP A 95 5.63 3.81 -2.80
C ASP A 95 4.66 4.34 -1.73
N GLY A 96 3.71 3.51 -1.30
CA GLY A 96 2.76 3.84 -0.25
C GLY A 96 3.44 4.05 1.10
N ILE A 97 4.35 3.16 1.47
CA ILE A 97 5.14 3.26 2.70
C ILE A 97 6.11 4.45 2.63
N ASN A 98 6.74 4.68 1.48
CA ASN A 98 7.58 5.86 1.24
C ASN A 98 6.79 7.17 1.42
N SER A 99 5.57 7.25 0.89
CA SER A 99 4.67 8.40 1.08
C SER A 99 4.28 8.55 2.55
N LEU A 100 3.99 7.45 3.24
CA LEU A 100 3.69 7.43 4.68
C LEU A 100 4.85 8.00 5.50
N ALA A 101 6.07 7.49 5.28
CA ALA A 101 7.26 7.92 6.00
C ALA A 101 7.58 9.40 5.75
N LYS A 102 7.59 9.84 4.48
CA LYS A 102 7.91 11.23 4.12
C LYS A 102 6.90 12.25 4.66
N ASN A 103 5.62 11.87 4.70
CA ASN A 103 4.55 12.78 5.10
C ASN A 103 4.06 12.54 6.54
N TYR A 104 4.71 11.68 7.32
CA TYR A 104 4.20 11.22 8.62
C TYR A 104 3.69 12.38 9.49
N LYS A 105 4.53 13.40 9.67
CA LYS A 105 4.22 14.59 10.49
C LYS A 105 3.08 15.43 9.90
N ALA A 106 2.99 15.56 8.58
CA ALA A 106 1.90 16.27 7.93
C ALA A 106 0.56 15.50 8.03
N TYR A 107 0.60 14.17 7.92
CA TYR A 107 -0.58 13.33 8.16
C TYR A 107 -1.03 13.40 9.62
N GLU A 108 -0.10 13.31 10.56
CA GLU A 108 -0.36 13.43 12.00
C GLU A 108 -1.07 14.75 12.33
N ALA A 109 -0.50 15.88 11.90
CA ALA A 109 -1.05 17.20 12.16
C ALA A 109 -2.46 17.40 11.58
N HIS A 110 -2.66 17.03 10.31
CA HIS A 110 -3.96 17.21 9.69
C HIS A 110 -5.01 16.22 10.23
N LEU A 111 -4.68 14.95 10.41
CA LEU A 111 -5.61 13.97 10.95
C LEU A 111 -6.01 14.31 12.39
N ALA A 112 -5.07 14.78 13.23
CA ALA A 112 -5.37 15.27 14.57
C ALA A 112 -6.42 16.40 14.53
N SER A 113 -6.22 17.39 13.63
CA SER A 113 -7.10 18.55 13.49
C SER A 113 -8.55 18.24 13.08
N CYS A 114 -8.79 17.10 12.42
CA CYS A 114 -10.14 16.72 11.96
C CYS A 114 -10.66 15.41 12.59
N SER A 115 -9.91 14.83 13.53
CA SER A 115 -10.25 13.56 14.19
C SER A 115 -11.55 13.62 14.99
N HIS A 116 -11.83 14.76 15.64
CA HIS A 116 -13.02 14.94 16.47
C HIS A 116 -14.32 15.10 15.65
N GLU A 117 -14.22 15.54 14.39
CA GLU A 117 -15.39 15.72 13.50
C GLU A 117 -15.58 14.55 12.53
N ASN A 118 -14.56 13.70 12.35
CA ASN A 118 -14.54 12.68 11.32
C ASN A 118 -14.00 11.35 11.83
N ALA A 119 -14.90 10.39 12.04
CA ALA A 119 -14.58 9.05 12.51
C ALA A 119 -13.53 8.31 11.64
N LYS A 120 -13.48 8.57 10.32
CA LYS A 120 -12.43 8.00 9.45
C LYS A 120 -11.07 8.61 9.76
N ALA A 121 -11.02 9.94 9.96
CA ALA A 121 -9.79 10.62 10.34
C ALA A 121 -9.29 10.14 11.70
N GLN A 122 -10.20 9.96 12.67
CA GLN A 122 -9.88 9.37 13.97
C GLN A 122 -9.29 7.96 13.84
N GLY A 123 -9.91 7.10 13.04
CA GLY A 123 -9.41 5.74 12.81
C GLY A 123 -8.00 5.72 12.20
N TYR A 124 -7.74 6.55 11.19
CA TYR A 124 -6.41 6.65 10.59
C TYR A 124 -5.39 7.29 11.53
N TYR A 125 -5.80 8.27 12.33
CA TYR A 125 -4.96 8.90 13.34
C TYR A 125 -4.49 7.87 14.39
N SER A 126 -5.42 7.08 14.93
CA SER A 126 -5.09 6.02 15.88
C SER A 126 -4.14 4.98 15.30
N MET A 127 -4.31 4.60 14.02
CA MET A 127 -3.38 3.69 13.33
C MET A 127 -2.00 4.33 13.13
N LEU A 128 -1.93 5.64 12.84
CA LEU A 128 -0.68 6.36 12.63
C LEU A 128 0.15 6.48 13.93
N LEU A 129 -0.52 6.52 15.08
CA LEU A 129 0.10 6.56 16.41
C LEU A 129 0.46 5.17 16.97
N ASP A 130 -0.01 4.09 16.34
CA ASP A 130 0.38 2.74 16.72
C ASP A 130 1.86 2.50 16.39
N LYS A 131 2.71 2.54 17.42
CA LYS A 131 4.16 2.31 17.32
C LYS A 131 4.47 0.95 16.70
N GLY A 132 3.71 -0.10 17.04
CA GLY A 132 3.92 -1.43 16.50
C GLY A 132 3.66 -1.49 15.00
N LEU A 133 2.64 -0.76 14.52
CA LEU A 133 2.32 -0.63 13.11
C LEU A 133 3.36 0.20 12.35
N MET A 134 3.80 1.33 12.91
CA MET A 134 4.81 2.18 12.25
C MET A 134 6.18 1.51 12.19
N THR A 135 6.60 0.83 13.27
CA THR A 135 7.83 0.01 13.25
C THR A 135 7.73 -1.08 12.19
N PHE A 136 6.59 -1.77 12.09
CA PHE A 136 6.36 -2.77 11.04
C PHE A 136 6.48 -2.16 9.64
N ALA A 137 5.90 -0.98 9.40
CA ALA A 137 5.97 -0.29 8.11
C ALA A 137 7.43 0.07 7.74
N ILE A 138 8.21 0.59 8.68
CA ILE A 138 9.62 0.96 8.46
C ILE A 138 10.49 -0.27 8.20
N VAL A 139 10.32 -1.34 8.99
CA VAL A 139 11.05 -2.61 8.75
C VAL A 139 10.70 -3.17 7.37
N LEU A 140 9.43 -3.15 7.01
CA LEU A 140 8.97 -3.59 5.69
C LEU A 140 9.57 -2.73 4.57
N GLN A 141 9.67 -1.41 4.75
CA GLN A 141 10.33 -0.52 3.80
C GLN A 141 11.80 -0.91 3.56
N VAL A 142 12.55 -1.19 4.63
CA VAL A 142 13.95 -1.63 4.52
C VAL A 142 14.05 -2.91 3.71
N LEU A 143 13.17 -3.88 3.96
CA LEU A 143 13.13 -5.14 3.20
C LEU A 143 12.76 -4.96 1.73
N LEU A 144 11.99 -3.92 1.38
CA LEU A 144 11.55 -3.62 0.01
C LEU A 144 12.51 -2.71 -0.76
N CYS A 145 13.49 -2.09 -0.08
CA CYS A 145 14.47 -1.19 -0.67
C CYS A 145 15.82 -1.86 -1.02
N CYS A 146 15.99 -3.14 -0.67
CA CYS A 146 17.08 -3.99 -1.15
C CYS A 146 16.79 -4.53 -2.56
#